data_AF-A0A6A2FBK4-F1
#
_entry.id   AF-A0A6A2FBK4-F1
#
_cell.length_a   1.000
_cell.length_b   1.000
_cell.length_c   1.000
_cell.angle_alpha   90.00
_cell.angle_beta   90.00
_cell.angle_gamma   90.00
#
_symmetry.space_group_name_H-M   'P 1'
#
loop_
_entity.id
_entity.type
_entity.pdbx_description
1 polymer ?
#
loop_
_entity_poly.entity_id
_entity_poly.type
_entity_poly.pdbx_seq_one_letter_code
_entity_poly.pdbx_strand_id
1 'polypeptide(L)'
;MLLLLWVPLWAQNGKPVYTRQVYFEFGKYDLRPDDNKTFTAFLKAVKAQGEGYSITLIGHTDLIDNDNFNSKLGFNRAKAVKEFLITKGVPATTIKIESKGEKLAQQTKVTDSIRALNRKVEMALYAGKGVTSTTNGQTAEIKLGGHIYDAETKKLIKATISVTIKNPREVDRDKIKTYKQADEYEQVAIAERTYSVYVTADGYRAENYFITIPANQKSGTIIQDAYLKKLTIKRRLSYEKIYFVPNKDEFLPTAADELEKLLKFMQHDSTINIEIRGHINYPKNRTPMTPLDEFLFYDLSLRRAIAVYNHLTTNGIRAERMSYRGMSNSEMVMPYARTLEESMRNMRVEVLVLN
;
A
#
# COMPACT_ATOMS: atom_id res chain seq x y z
N MET A 1 24.29 1.17 -17.41
CA MET A 1 23.96 1.95 -16.19
C MET A 1 23.28 3.24 -16.64
N LEU A 2 21.95 3.24 -16.77
CA LEU A 2 21.17 4.43 -17.12
C LEU A 2 20.74 5.11 -15.82
N LEU A 3 21.38 6.23 -15.48
CA LEU A 3 20.90 7.15 -14.46
C LEU A 3 19.55 7.71 -14.93
N LEU A 4 18.46 7.24 -14.33
CA LEU A 4 17.16 7.89 -14.40
C LEU A 4 17.26 9.23 -13.66
N LEU A 5 17.63 10.28 -14.40
CA LEU A 5 17.54 11.66 -13.94
C LEU A 5 16.07 11.99 -13.65
N TRP A 6 15.79 12.30 -12.38
CA TRP A 6 14.49 12.76 -11.93
C TRP A 6 14.16 14.08 -12.62
N VAL A 7 13.11 14.07 -13.45
CA VAL A 7 12.57 15.28 -14.04
C VAL A 7 11.56 15.88 -13.04
N PRO A 8 11.83 17.06 -12.45
CA PRO A 8 10.90 17.68 -11.51
C PRO A 8 9.64 18.20 -12.21
N LEU A 9 8.50 18.24 -11.51
CA LEU A 9 7.17 18.53 -12.08
C LEU A 9 7.05 19.90 -12.80
N TRP A 10 7.96 20.85 -12.54
CA TRP A 10 8.03 22.10 -13.32
C TRP A 10 8.41 21.88 -14.78
N ALA A 11 8.92 20.70 -15.15
CA ALA A 11 9.12 20.32 -16.53
C ALA A 11 7.83 19.93 -17.27
N GLN A 12 6.74 19.61 -16.55
CA GLN A 12 5.44 19.30 -17.15
C GLN A 12 4.42 20.45 -17.09
N ASN A 13 4.49 21.31 -16.06
CA ASN A 13 3.55 22.44 -15.86
C ASN A 13 4.19 23.83 -16.00
N GLY A 14 5.48 23.92 -16.37
CA GLY A 14 6.24 25.17 -16.35
C GLY A 14 6.73 25.56 -14.95
N LYS A 15 7.46 26.69 -14.84
CA LYS A 15 7.93 27.21 -13.54
C LYS A 15 6.74 27.76 -12.74
N PRO A 16 6.61 27.45 -11.44
CA PRO A 16 5.53 28.02 -10.62
C PRO A 16 5.69 29.54 -10.52
N VAL A 17 4.56 30.25 -10.60
CA VAL A 17 4.53 31.72 -10.48
C VAL A 17 4.57 32.17 -9.02
N TYR A 18 4.22 31.30 -8.08
CA TYR A 18 4.33 31.56 -6.66
C TYR A 18 4.45 30.28 -5.83
N THR A 19 5.34 30.27 -4.84
CA THR A 19 5.49 29.12 -3.92
C THR A 19 5.51 29.54 -2.46
N ARG A 20 4.97 28.68 -1.60
CA ARG A 20 5.01 28.80 -0.14
C ARG A 20 5.10 27.41 0.50
N GLN A 21 5.40 27.37 1.78
CA GLN A 21 5.42 26.13 2.55
C GLN A 21 4.82 26.34 3.93
N VAL A 22 4.07 25.36 4.41
CA VAL A 22 3.53 25.29 5.78
C VAL A 22 4.07 24.06 6.47
N TYR A 23 4.23 24.11 7.79
CA TYR A 23 4.86 23.03 8.55
C TYR A 23 3.90 22.35 9.51
N PHE A 24 4.27 21.15 9.95
CA PHE A 24 3.45 20.29 10.79
C PHE A 24 4.25 19.75 11.96
N GLU A 25 3.53 19.52 13.06
CA GLU A 25 4.07 18.77 14.20
C GLU A 25 4.32 17.30 13.85
N PHE A 26 5.19 16.66 14.63
CA PHE A 26 5.53 15.25 14.45
C PHE A 26 4.28 14.36 14.49
N GLY A 27 4.14 13.47 13.50
CA GLY A 27 2.98 12.57 13.37
C GLY A 27 1.63 13.23 13.09
N LYS A 28 1.55 14.56 12.98
CA LYS A 28 0.28 15.30 12.81
C LYS A 28 0.08 15.86 11.41
N TYR A 29 -1.17 16.10 11.07
CA TYR A 29 -1.62 16.80 9.86
C TYR A 29 -2.61 17.94 10.17
N ASP A 30 -2.77 18.32 11.44
CA ASP A 30 -3.52 19.50 11.83
C ASP A 30 -2.77 20.77 11.40
N LEU A 31 -3.49 21.73 10.82
CA LEU A 31 -2.93 23.03 10.46
C LEU A 31 -2.60 23.83 11.71
N ARG A 32 -1.42 24.45 11.75
CA ARG A 32 -0.99 25.24 12.90
C ARG A 32 -1.54 26.67 12.79
N PRO A 33 -2.00 27.29 13.89
CA PRO A 33 -2.43 28.69 13.90
C PRO A 33 -1.37 29.66 13.36
N ASP A 34 -0.10 29.36 13.58
CA ASP A 34 1.03 30.20 13.15
C ASP A 34 1.19 30.29 11.63
N ASP A 35 0.64 29.33 10.88
CA ASP A 35 0.70 29.31 9.41
C ASP A 35 -0.32 30.27 8.75
N ASN A 36 -1.17 30.94 9.54
CA ASN A 36 -2.19 31.89 9.05
C ASN A 36 -1.62 33.01 8.18
N LYS A 37 -0.44 33.54 8.50
CA LYS A 37 0.24 34.56 7.68
C LYS A 37 0.66 34.00 6.33
N THR A 38 1.16 32.77 6.30
CA THR A 38 1.56 32.06 5.07
C THR A 38 0.37 31.78 4.17
N PHE A 39 -0.74 31.30 4.74
CA PHE A 39 -1.99 31.08 4.01
C PHE A 39 -2.56 32.37 3.43
N THR A 40 -2.53 33.45 4.21
CA THR A 40 -3.01 34.78 3.75
C THR A 40 -2.21 35.26 2.54
N ALA A 41 -0.88 35.14 2.58
CA ALA A 41 -0.01 35.52 1.47
C ALA A 41 -0.28 34.66 0.21
N PHE A 42 -0.44 33.35 0.39
CA PHE A 42 -0.74 32.44 -0.72
C PHE A 42 -2.11 32.72 -1.35
N LEU A 43 -3.16 32.92 -0.55
CA LEU A 43 -4.49 33.27 -1.04
C LEU A 43 -4.51 34.64 -1.75
N LYS A 44 -3.69 35.60 -1.30
CA LYS A 44 -3.53 36.88 -2.02
C LYS A 44 -2.94 36.67 -3.41
N ALA A 45 -1.93 35.80 -3.54
CA ALA A 45 -1.35 35.45 -4.84
C ALA A 45 -2.35 34.72 -5.76
N VAL A 46 -3.12 33.77 -5.21
CA VAL A 46 -4.18 33.08 -5.96
C VAL A 46 -5.24 34.07 -6.46
N LYS A 47 -5.67 35.02 -5.63
CA LYS A 47 -6.62 36.06 -6.04
C LYS A 47 -6.05 36.99 -7.11
N ALA A 48 -4.79 37.40 -6.97
CA ALA A 48 -4.12 38.25 -7.96
C ALA A 48 -3.92 37.57 -9.31
N GLN A 49 -3.82 36.24 -9.33
CA GLN A 49 -3.67 35.45 -10.57
C GLN A 49 -4.94 35.43 -11.42
N GLY A 50 -6.12 35.67 -10.85
CA GLY A 50 -7.40 35.65 -11.57
C GLY A 50 -7.85 34.24 -11.95
N GLU A 51 -8.30 34.04 -13.18
CA GLU A 51 -8.76 32.73 -13.69
C GLU A 51 -7.66 31.96 -14.42
N GLY A 52 -7.88 30.66 -14.64
CA GLY A 52 -6.96 29.84 -15.43
C GLY A 52 -5.62 29.59 -14.71
N TYR A 53 -5.69 29.14 -13.45
CA TYR A 53 -4.53 28.71 -12.67
C TYR A 53 -4.68 27.27 -12.20
N SER A 54 -3.57 26.69 -11.74
CA SER A 54 -3.59 25.45 -10.97
C SER A 54 -2.67 25.53 -9.76
N ILE A 55 -3.01 24.77 -8.73
CA ILE A 55 -2.27 24.67 -7.48
C ILE A 55 -1.84 23.22 -7.31
N THR A 56 -0.55 23.01 -7.04
CA THR A 56 -0.03 21.72 -6.59
C THR A 56 0.39 21.82 -5.14
N LEU A 57 -0.09 20.90 -4.32
CA LEU A 57 0.25 20.77 -2.91
C LEU A 57 1.02 19.47 -2.71
N ILE A 58 2.26 19.56 -2.26
CA ILE A 58 3.13 18.39 -2.11
C ILE A 58 3.44 18.20 -0.63
N GLY A 59 2.97 17.11 -0.05
CA GLY A 59 3.22 16.78 1.35
C GLY A 59 4.48 15.95 1.55
N HIS A 60 5.27 16.35 2.55
CA HIS A 60 6.53 15.74 2.96
C HIS A 60 6.43 15.21 4.40
N THR A 61 7.24 14.20 4.71
CA THR A 61 7.28 13.56 6.04
C THR A 61 8.70 13.32 6.54
N ASP A 62 8.83 12.88 7.79
CA ASP A 62 10.11 12.52 8.41
C ASP A 62 10.58 11.12 7.97
N LEU A 63 11.83 10.79 8.33
CA LEU A 63 12.59 9.60 7.93
C LEU A 63 12.39 8.38 8.85
N ILE A 64 11.31 8.34 9.66
CA ILE A 64 11.22 7.40 10.79
C ILE A 64 10.31 6.18 10.50
N ASP A 65 9.72 6.02 9.31
CA ASP A 65 8.86 4.84 9.04
C ASP A 65 8.79 4.44 7.55
N ASN A 66 8.14 3.32 7.26
CA ASN A 66 8.05 2.74 5.93
C ASN A 66 7.54 3.73 4.86
N ASP A 67 8.01 3.56 3.61
CA ASP A 67 7.68 4.42 2.45
C ASP A 67 6.17 4.65 2.25
N ASN A 68 5.33 3.66 2.63
CA ASN A 68 3.88 3.75 2.54
C ASN A 68 3.24 4.61 3.64
N PHE A 69 3.76 4.58 4.86
CA PHE A 69 3.34 5.43 5.99
C PHE A 69 3.66 6.90 5.72
N ASN A 70 4.88 7.16 5.27
CA ASN A 70 5.37 8.50 4.99
C ASN A 70 4.71 9.13 3.76
N SER A 71 4.38 8.34 2.74
CA SER A 71 3.52 8.79 1.66
C SER A 71 2.11 9.19 2.14
N LYS A 72 1.53 8.45 3.11
CA LYS A 72 0.17 8.73 3.60
C LYS A 72 0.11 9.92 4.55
N LEU A 73 1.07 10.09 5.46
CA LEU A 73 1.13 11.26 6.34
C LEU A 73 1.39 12.54 5.52
N GLY A 74 2.24 12.47 4.49
CA GLY A 74 2.44 13.59 3.57
C GLY A 74 1.16 13.91 2.81
N PHE A 75 0.46 12.90 2.29
CA PHE A 75 -0.83 13.10 1.62
C PHE A 75 -1.88 13.74 2.55
N ASN A 76 -2.01 13.25 3.79
CA ASN A 76 -2.98 13.81 4.74
C ASN A 76 -2.68 15.28 5.07
N ARG A 77 -1.41 15.67 5.15
CA ARG A 77 -1.00 17.07 5.29
C ARG A 77 -1.40 17.90 4.07
N ALA A 78 -1.13 17.40 2.85
CA ALA A 78 -1.52 18.07 1.61
C ALA A 78 -3.06 18.18 1.49
N LYS A 79 -3.78 17.15 1.94
CA LYS A 79 -5.24 17.13 1.99
C LYS A 79 -5.80 18.16 2.99
N ALA A 80 -5.22 18.26 4.19
CA ALA A 80 -5.63 19.27 5.18
C ALA A 80 -5.45 20.70 4.63
N VAL A 81 -4.35 20.96 3.91
CA VAL A 81 -4.13 22.22 3.21
C VAL A 81 -5.17 22.43 2.09
N LYS A 82 -5.47 21.41 1.30
CA LYS A 82 -6.51 21.47 0.25
C LYS A 82 -7.87 21.84 0.82
N GLU A 83 -8.32 21.14 1.86
CA GLU A 83 -9.61 21.38 2.52
C GLU A 83 -9.68 22.81 3.06
N PHE A 84 -8.61 23.31 3.69
CA PHE A 84 -8.53 24.69 4.13
C PHE A 84 -8.63 25.70 2.98
N LEU A 85 -7.88 25.52 1.87
CA LEU A 85 -7.97 26.43 0.72
C LEU A 85 -9.37 26.45 0.10
N ILE A 86 -10.07 25.30 0.08
CA ILE A 86 -11.47 25.20 -0.37
C ILE A 86 -12.38 26.04 0.53
N THR A 87 -12.22 25.96 1.86
CA THR A 87 -13.01 26.78 2.80
C THR A 87 -12.78 28.29 2.61
N LYS A 88 -11.68 28.68 1.97
CA LYS A 88 -11.33 30.07 1.64
C LYS A 88 -11.72 30.47 0.22
N GLY A 89 -12.47 29.62 -0.49
CA GLY A 89 -13.04 29.92 -1.80
C GLY A 89 -12.19 29.49 -3.00
N VAL A 90 -11.12 28.71 -2.81
CA VAL A 90 -10.35 28.14 -3.92
C VAL A 90 -11.09 26.93 -4.49
N PRO A 91 -11.45 26.88 -5.79
CA PRO A 91 -12.17 25.75 -6.36
C PRO A 91 -11.37 24.44 -6.24
N ALA A 92 -12.02 23.37 -5.77
CA ALA A 92 -11.35 22.08 -5.56
C ALA A 92 -10.72 21.49 -6.84
N THR A 93 -11.28 21.85 -8.00
CA THR A 93 -10.85 21.41 -9.34
C THR A 93 -9.52 22.02 -9.77
N THR A 94 -9.09 23.14 -9.19
CA THR A 94 -7.79 23.76 -9.51
C THR A 94 -6.66 23.22 -8.63
N ILE A 95 -6.96 22.38 -7.63
CA ILE A 95 -6.01 21.91 -6.62
C ILE A 95 -5.68 20.43 -6.80
N LYS A 96 -4.42 20.14 -7.15
CA LYS A 96 -3.81 18.82 -7.12
C LYS A 96 -3.03 18.63 -5.81
N ILE A 97 -3.15 17.45 -5.21
CA ILE A 97 -2.36 17.04 -4.05
C ILE A 97 -1.46 15.86 -4.45
N GLU A 98 -0.25 15.83 -3.92
CA GLU A 98 0.73 14.75 -4.07
C GLU A 98 1.48 14.56 -2.74
N SER A 99 2.11 13.41 -2.55
CA SER A 99 3.06 13.17 -1.48
C SER A 99 4.39 12.69 -2.04
N LYS A 100 5.48 13.30 -1.55
CA LYS A 100 6.84 12.86 -1.90
C LYS A 100 7.40 11.78 -0.97
N GLY A 101 6.64 11.36 0.05
CA GLY A 101 7.13 10.45 1.09
C GLY A 101 8.45 10.93 1.70
N GLU A 102 9.34 9.98 2.03
CA GLU A 102 10.72 10.28 2.42
C GLU A 102 11.57 10.57 1.18
N LYS A 103 11.89 11.85 0.91
CA LYS A 103 12.98 12.16 -0.03
C LYS A 103 14.04 12.96 0.70
N LEU A 104 15.20 12.33 0.90
CA LEU A 104 16.41 12.96 1.40
C LEU A 104 16.74 14.19 0.54
N ALA A 105 16.84 15.36 1.17
CA ALA A 105 17.96 16.21 0.84
C ALA A 105 19.21 15.40 1.20
N GLN A 106 20.07 15.13 0.23
CA GLN A 106 21.28 14.31 0.38
C GLN A 106 22.18 14.84 1.51
N GLN A 107 21.95 14.44 2.75
CA GLN A 107 22.78 14.84 3.89
C GLN A 107 22.93 13.70 4.89
N THR A 108 24.18 13.40 5.21
CA THR A 108 24.68 12.21 5.91
C THR A 108 24.56 12.28 7.44
N LYS A 109 23.97 13.34 8.01
CA LYS A 109 23.68 13.47 9.45
C LYS A 109 22.27 14.04 9.66
N VAL A 110 21.38 13.23 10.24
CA VAL A 110 19.98 13.58 10.49
C VAL A 110 19.80 13.99 11.96
N THR A 111 19.53 15.28 12.22
CA THR A 111 19.15 15.82 13.54
C THR A 111 17.66 16.16 13.59
N ASP A 112 17.06 16.29 14.79
CA ASP A 112 15.64 16.67 14.94
C ASP A 112 15.28 18.00 14.27
N SER A 113 16.19 18.96 14.31
CA SER A 113 16.02 20.27 13.67
C SER A 113 15.97 20.14 12.13
N ILE A 114 16.75 19.23 11.54
CA ILE A 114 16.72 18.93 10.10
C ILE A 114 15.46 18.12 9.74
N ARG A 115 15.02 17.21 10.62
CA ARG A 115 13.76 16.45 10.44
C ARG A 115 12.53 17.36 10.42
N ALA A 116 12.52 18.41 11.24
CA ALA A 116 11.42 19.38 11.29
C ALA A 116 11.19 20.08 9.95
N LEU A 117 12.26 20.30 9.17
CA LEU A 117 12.19 20.95 7.85
C LEU A 117 11.46 20.09 6.79
N ASN A 118 11.38 18.77 7.01
CA ASN A 118 10.69 17.85 6.10
C ASN A 118 9.24 17.58 6.50
N ARG A 119 8.77 18.08 7.66
CA ARG A 119 7.35 18.03 8.03
C ARG A 119 6.62 19.23 7.44
N LYS A 120 6.45 19.23 6.12
CA LYS A 120 5.90 20.37 5.39
C LYS A 120 4.95 19.99 4.27
N VAL A 121 4.16 20.96 3.84
CA VAL A 121 3.50 20.96 2.54
C VAL A 121 4.06 22.10 1.71
N GLU A 122 4.59 21.80 0.54
CA GLU A 122 4.96 22.78 -0.49
C GLU A 122 3.71 23.12 -1.31
N MET A 123 3.39 24.41 -1.37
CA MET A 123 2.27 24.95 -2.14
C MET A 123 2.85 25.69 -3.35
N ALA A 124 2.46 25.29 -4.55
CA ALA A 124 2.92 25.89 -5.80
C ALA A 124 1.73 26.30 -6.66
N LEU A 125 1.69 27.57 -7.06
CA LEU A 125 0.73 28.16 -7.98
C LEU A 125 1.35 28.24 -9.38
N TYR A 126 0.59 27.86 -10.40
CA TYR A 126 0.99 27.90 -11.81
C TYR A 126 -0.01 28.74 -12.62
N ALA A 127 0.48 29.50 -13.60
CA ALA A 127 -0.36 30.18 -14.58
C ALA A 127 -0.69 29.23 -15.74
N GLY A 128 -1.97 29.18 -16.15
CA GLY A 128 -2.49 28.29 -17.19
C GLY A 128 -3.50 27.26 -16.65
N LYS A 129 -4.44 26.83 -17.51
CA LYS A 129 -5.47 25.82 -17.19
C LYS A 129 -4.79 24.47 -16.88
N GLY A 130 -4.59 24.15 -15.60
CA GLY A 130 -4.24 22.81 -15.16
C GLY A 130 -5.49 21.94 -15.00
N VAL A 131 -5.52 20.84 -15.76
CA VAL A 131 -6.37 19.63 -15.65
C VAL A 131 -7.84 19.87 -15.25
N THR A 132 -8.70 19.89 -16.26
CA THR A 132 -10.14 19.67 -16.13
C THR A 132 -10.41 18.35 -15.39
N SER A 133 -10.79 18.44 -14.12
CA SER A 133 -11.64 17.42 -13.50
C SER A 133 -13.07 17.72 -13.92
N THR A 134 -13.55 17.02 -14.94
CA THR A 134 -14.94 17.12 -15.38
C THR A 134 -15.80 16.26 -14.46
N THR A 135 -16.69 16.89 -13.69
CA THR A 135 -17.80 16.22 -13.01
C THR A 135 -19.05 16.34 -13.89
N ASN A 136 -19.86 15.28 -13.89
CA ASN A 136 -21.24 15.20 -14.40
C ASN A 136 -21.44 15.05 -15.93
N GLY A 137 -20.98 13.90 -16.43
CA GLY A 137 -21.75 13.08 -17.36
C GLY A 137 -21.58 11.64 -16.87
N GLN A 138 -22.62 10.79 -16.93
CA GLN A 138 -22.47 9.35 -16.71
C GLN A 138 -21.43 8.83 -17.69
N THR A 139 -20.16 8.83 -17.27
CA THR A 139 -19.06 8.25 -18.01
C THR A 139 -19.24 6.78 -17.79
N ALA A 140 -19.46 6.06 -18.89
CA ALA A 140 -19.67 4.63 -18.83
C ALA A 140 -18.46 4.01 -18.09
N GLU A 141 -18.70 3.42 -16.92
CA GLU A 141 -17.62 2.97 -16.04
C GLU A 141 -17.13 1.59 -16.45
N ILE A 142 -15.82 1.36 -16.36
CA ILE A 142 -15.24 0.03 -16.39
C ILE A 142 -15.30 -0.51 -14.97
N LYS A 143 -15.85 -1.71 -14.80
CA LYS A 143 -15.89 -2.40 -13.51
C LYS A 143 -15.06 -3.67 -13.58
N LEU A 144 -14.41 -4.01 -12.47
CA LEU A 144 -13.79 -5.30 -12.23
C LEU A 144 -14.53 -5.94 -11.06
N GLY A 145 -15.04 -7.14 -11.27
CA GLY A 145 -15.74 -7.89 -10.22
C GLY A 145 -15.71 -9.38 -10.46
N GLY A 146 -16.36 -10.14 -9.59
CA GLY A 146 -16.46 -11.58 -9.71
C GLY A 146 -16.95 -12.22 -8.41
N HIS A 147 -17.20 -13.51 -8.49
CA HIS A 147 -17.70 -14.32 -7.39
C HIS A 147 -16.66 -15.35 -6.94
N ILE A 148 -16.80 -15.82 -5.70
CA ILE A 148 -15.88 -16.77 -5.08
C ILE A 148 -16.58 -18.10 -4.87
N TYR A 149 -16.04 -19.13 -5.52
CA TYR A 149 -16.58 -20.48 -5.49
C TYR A 149 -15.61 -21.46 -4.83
N ASP A 150 -16.16 -22.47 -4.18
CA ASP A 150 -15.45 -23.73 -3.94
C ASP A 150 -15.19 -24.41 -5.30
N ALA A 151 -13.93 -24.76 -5.55
CA ALA A 151 -13.49 -25.25 -6.86
C ALA A 151 -14.11 -26.60 -7.26
N GLU A 152 -14.48 -27.44 -6.31
CA GLU A 152 -15.01 -28.79 -6.54
C GLU A 152 -16.53 -28.76 -6.62
N THR A 153 -17.18 -28.22 -5.58
CA THR A 153 -18.64 -28.20 -5.43
C THR A 153 -19.31 -27.11 -6.25
N LYS A 154 -18.54 -26.12 -6.74
CA LYS A 154 -19.03 -24.93 -7.47
C LYS A 154 -20.01 -24.06 -6.67
N LYS A 155 -20.08 -24.24 -5.35
CA LYS A 155 -20.92 -23.42 -4.46
C LYS A 155 -20.19 -22.12 -4.10
N LEU A 156 -20.94 -21.04 -3.93
CA LEU A 156 -20.41 -19.78 -3.41
C LEU A 156 -19.87 -19.96 -1.99
N ILE A 157 -18.74 -19.33 -1.71
CA ILE A 157 -18.11 -19.34 -0.39
C ILE A 157 -17.70 -17.93 0.03
N LYS A 158 -17.76 -17.65 1.34
CA LYS A 158 -17.29 -16.39 1.90
C LYS A 158 -15.78 -16.38 2.01
N ALA A 159 -15.17 -15.29 1.57
CA ALA A 159 -13.74 -15.09 1.52
C ALA A 159 -13.35 -13.66 1.95
N THR A 160 -12.05 -13.44 2.11
CA THR A 160 -11.44 -12.12 2.11
C THR A 160 -10.80 -11.89 0.75
N ILE A 161 -11.23 -10.83 0.05
CA ILE A 161 -10.80 -10.49 -1.31
C ILE A 161 -10.08 -9.15 -1.26
N SER A 162 -8.80 -9.12 -1.62
CA SER A 162 -8.01 -7.90 -1.75
C SER A 162 -7.75 -7.60 -3.22
N VAL A 163 -8.29 -6.49 -3.69
CA VAL A 163 -8.07 -5.99 -5.05
C VAL A 163 -7.08 -4.84 -4.99
N THR A 164 -5.92 -5.03 -5.60
CA THR A 164 -4.81 -4.06 -5.63
C THR A 164 -4.40 -3.74 -7.07
N ILE A 165 -3.64 -2.68 -7.29
CA ILE A 165 -3.07 -2.34 -8.61
C ILE A 165 -1.56 -2.57 -8.56
N LYS A 166 -1.01 -3.26 -9.55
CA LYS A 166 0.43 -3.44 -9.71
C LYS A 166 1.09 -2.09 -10.01
N ASN A 167 2.13 -1.75 -9.25
CA ASN A 167 2.81 -0.44 -9.30
C ASN A 167 1.80 0.72 -9.19
N PRO A 168 1.03 0.79 -8.09
CA PRO A 168 -0.02 1.77 -7.95
C PRO A 168 0.59 3.17 -7.93
N ARG A 169 0.05 4.07 -8.73
CA ARG A 169 0.31 5.50 -8.62
C ARG A 169 -0.46 6.02 -7.41
N GLU A 170 -0.09 7.19 -6.93
CA GLU A 170 -0.78 7.79 -5.77
C GLU A 170 -2.29 7.96 -6.00
N VAL A 171 -2.68 8.31 -7.23
CA VAL A 171 -4.09 8.43 -7.68
C VAL A 171 -4.85 7.11 -7.73
N ASP A 172 -4.17 5.97 -7.66
CA ASP A 172 -4.77 4.65 -7.76
C ASP A 172 -5.18 4.07 -6.39
N ARG A 173 -4.82 4.76 -5.28
CA ARG A 173 -4.96 4.21 -3.92
C ARG A 173 -6.42 4.03 -3.49
N ASP A 174 -7.36 4.84 -3.98
CA ASP A 174 -8.80 4.68 -3.70
C ASP A 174 -9.42 3.45 -4.41
N LYS A 175 -8.71 2.91 -5.41
CA LYS A 175 -9.08 1.68 -6.13
C LYS A 175 -8.49 0.42 -5.48
N ILE A 176 -7.78 0.55 -4.35
CA ILE A 176 -7.36 -0.59 -3.56
C ILE A 176 -8.44 -0.88 -2.53
N LYS A 177 -9.03 -2.07 -2.57
CA LYS A 177 -10.13 -2.46 -1.69
C LYS A 177 -9.94 -3.84 -1.11
N THR A 178 -10.43 -4.03 0.11
CA THR A 178 -10.55 -5.34 0.74
C THR A 178 -11.99 -5.59 1.13
N TYR A 179 -12.55 -6.69 0.65
CA TYR A 179 -13.87 -7.20 0.99
C TYR A 179 -13.69 -8.32 1.99
N LYS A 180 -14.35 -8.25 3.16
CA LYS A 180 -14.25 -9.27 4.21
C LYS A 180 -15.55 -10.08 4.28
N GLN A 181 -15.42 -11.40 4.42
CA GLN A 181 -16.57 -12.31 4.55
C GLN A 181 -17.58 -12.18 3.38
N ALA A 182 -17.05 -11.91 2.19
CA ALA A 182 -17.82 -11.70 0.98
C ALA A 182 -17.62 -12.87 0.00
N ASP A 183 -18.67 -13.23 -0.72
CA ASP A 183 -18.68 -14.22 -1.80
C ASP A 183 -18.62 -13.55 -3.18
N GLU A 184 -18.60 -12.22 -3.25
CA GLU A 184 -18.44 -11.43 -4.45
C GLU A 184 -17.64 -10.14 -4.18
N TYR A 185 -17.15 -9.52 -5.26
CA TYR A 185 -16.53 -8.20 -5.22
C TYR A 185 -16.85 -7.42 -6.50
N GLU A 186 -16.90 -6.09 -6.39
CA GLU A 186 -17.00 -5.19 -7.54
C GLU A 186 -16.36 -3.83 -7.23
N GLN A 187 -15.53 -3.33 -8.15
CA GLN A 187 -15.00 -1.97 -8.10
C GLN A 187 -14.77 -1.35 -9.47
N VAL A 188 -14.74 -0.02 -9.51
CA VAL A 188 -14.33 0.74 -10.70
C VAL A 188 -12.87 0.41 -11.03
N ALA A 189 -12.63 0.09 -12.30
CA ALA A 189 -11.33 -0.23 -12.85
C ALA A 189 -10.86 0.82 -13.87
N ILE A 190 -9.56 0.85 -14.14
CA ILE A 190 -8.91 1.81 -15.05
C ILE A 190 -8.25 1.03 -16.18
N ALA A 191 -8.50 1.45 -17.43
CA ALA A 191 -7.84 0.89 -18.61
C ALA A 191 -6.31 0.92 -18.48
N GLU A 192 -5.64 -0.06 -19.09
CA GLU A 192 -4.18 -0.24 -19.07
C GLU A 192 -3.55 -0.54 -17.70
N ARG A 193 -4.36 -0.59 -16.63
CA ARG A 193 -3.88 -1.01 -15.30
C ARG A 193 -3.95 -2.51 -15.16
N THR A 194 -2.98 -3.05 -14.43
CA THR A 194 -2.97 -4.45 -14.01
C THR A 194 -3.39 -4.53 -12.56
N TYR A 195 -4.49 -5.21 -12.30
CA TYR A 195 -5.01 -5.49 -10.98
C TYR A 195 -4.49 -6.84 -10.48
N SER A 196 -4.25 -6.96 -9.18
CA SER A 196 -4.11 -8.24 -8.48
C SER A 196 -5.35 -8.45 -7.63
N VAL A 197 -6.05 -9.56 -7.88
CA VAL A 197 -7.18 -10.03 -7.08
C VAL A 197 -6.69 -11.20 -6.25
N TYR A 198 -6.42 -10.91 -4.99
CA TYR A 198 -5.91 -11.87 -4.03
C TYR A 198 -7.04 -12.35 -3.12
N VAL A 199 -7.36 -13.65 -3.16
CA VAL A 199 -8.52 -14.24 -2.50
C VAL A 199 -8.09 -15.27 -1.49
N THR A 200 -8.62 -15.16 -0.27
CA THR A 200 -8.32 -16.08 0.84
C THR A 200 -9.60 -16.51 1.55
N ALA A 201 -9.68 -17.78 1.93
CA ALA A 201 -10.75 -18.30 2.79
C ALA A 201 -10.18 -19.36 3.73
N ASP A 202 -10.76 -19.49 4.92
CA ASP A 202 -10.26 -20.45 5.90
C ASP A 202 -10.56 -21.88 5.44
N GLY A 203 -9.53 -22.74 5.48
CA GLY A 203 -9.60 -24.09 4.93
C GLY A 203 -9.45 -24.19 3.41
N TYR A 204 -9.17 -23.08 2.71
CA TYR A 204 -8.95 -23.05 1.26
C TYR A 204 -7.59 -22.47 0.89
N ARG A 205 -7.07 -22.93 -0.24
CA ARG A 205 -5.81 -22.44 -0.82
C ARG A 205 -6.03 -21.02 -1.29
N ALA A 206 -5.16 -20.10 -0.87
CA ALA A 206 -5.17 -18.75 -1.38
C ALA A 206 -4.84 -18.71 -2.87
N GLU A 207 -5.53 -17.84 -3.61
CA GLU A 207 -5.31 -17.64 -5.05
C GLU A 207 -5.03 -16.17 -5.35
N ASN A 208 -4.17 -15.90 -6.34
CA ASN A 208 -3.84 -14.54 -6.80
C ASN A 208 -3.96 -14.46 -8.33
N TYR A 209 -4.87 -13.63 -8.81
CA TYR A 209 -5.12 -13.42 -10.23
C TYR A 209 -4.60 -12.05 -10.65
N PHE A 210 -3.86 -11.98 -11.76
CA PHE A 210 -3.43 -10.71 -12.35
C PHE A 210 -4.27 -10.39 -13.59
N ILE A 211 -4.97 -9.26 -13.59
CA ILE A 211 -5.92 -8.86 -14.62
C ILE A 211 -5.50 -7.52 -15.20
N THR A 212 -5.06 -7.51 -16.46
CA THR A 212 -4.79 -6.27 -17.19
C THR A 212 -6.05 -5.80 -17.91
N ILE A 213 -6.50 -4.59 -17.58
CA ILE A 213 -7.67 -3.99 -18.24
C ILE A 213 -7.28 -3.54 -19.66
N PRO A 214 -7.99 -3.97 -20.73
CA PRO A 214 -7.64 -3.59 -22.10
C PRO A 214 -7.69 -2.09 -22.33
N ALA A 215 -6.76 -1.56 -23.16
CA ALA A 215 -6.69 -0.13 -23.48
C ALA A 215 -7.95 0.39 -24.21
N ASN A 216 -8.61 -0.47 -24.99
CA ASN A 216 -9.85 -0.16 -25.71
C ASN A 216 -11.11 -0.36 -24.85
N GLN A 217 -10.98 -0.83 -23.60
CA GLN A 217 -12.11 -0.95 -22.70
C GLN A 217 -12.60 0.45 -22.33
N LYS A 218 -13.83 0.78 -22.72
CA LYS A 218 -14.44 2.08 -22.40
C LYS A 218 -15.52 2.00 -21.33
N SER A 219 -16.15 0.83 -21.16
CA SER A 219 -17.25 0.61 -20.21
C SER A 219 -17.56 -0.87 -20.01
N GLY A 220 -18.36 -1.22 -19.00
CA GLY A 220 -18.84 -2.57 -18.76
C GLY A 220 -18.03 -3.31 -17.70
N THR A 221 -18.46 -4.53 -17.37
CA THR A 221 -17.87 -5.33 -16.29
C THR A 221 -16.93 -6.40 -16.83
N ILE A 222 -15.70 -6.38 -16.34
CA ILE A 222 -14.74 -7.47 -16.48
C ILE A 222 -14.96 -8.39 -15.28
N ILE A 223 -15.30 -9.65 -15.56
CA ILE A 223 -15.58 -10.66 -14.55
C ILE A 223 -14.34 -11.55 -14.38
N GLN A 224 -13.83 -11.62 -13.16
CA GLN A 224 -12.81 -12.57 -12.72
C GLN A 224 -13.33 -13.31 -11.49
N ASP A 225 -13.98 -14.44 -11.72
CA ASP A 225 -14.35 -15.37 -10.65
C ASP A 225 -13.10 -16.07 -10.08
N ALA A 226 -13.16 -16.45 -8.82
CA ALA A 226 -12.13 -17.27 -8.18
C ALA A 226 -12.70 -18.63 -7.76
N TYR A 227 -11.93 -19.68 -8.01
CA TYR A 227 -12.29 -21.05 -7.64
C TYR A 227 -11.25 -21.57 -6.64
N LEU A 228 -11.58 -21.54 -5.35
CA LEU A 228 -10.66 -21.94 -4.30
C LEU A 228 -10.72 -23.44 -4.03
N LYS A 229 -9.56 -24.09 -4.02
CA LYS A 229 -9.44 -25.51 -3.66
C LYS A 229 -9.35 -25.65 -2.15
N LYS A 230 -10.04 -26.64 -1.56
CA LYS A 230 -9.89 -26.94 -0.13
C LYS A 230 -8.46 -27.40 0.17
N LEU A 231 -7.93 -26.94 1.30
CA LEU A 231 -6.66 -27.40 1.82
C LEU A 231 -6.89 -28.67 2.63
N THR A 232 -6.15 -29.72 2.30
CA THR A 232 -5.94 -30.83 3.21
C THR A 232 -4.57 -30.66 3.85
N ILE A 233 -4.55 -30.18 5.09
CA ILE A 233 -3.31 -29.95 5.84
C ILE A 233 -2.81 -31.30 6.34
N LYS A 234 -1.64 -31.72 5.86
CA LYS A 234 -0.96 -32.93 6.34
C LYS A 234 -0.22 -32.66 7.65
N ARG A 235 0.52 -31.56 7.68
CA ARG A 235 1.39 -31.21 8.80
C ARG A 235 1.60 -29.70 8.85
N ARG A 236 1.64 -29.14 10.06
CA ARG A 236 2.04 -27.75 10.29
C ARG A 236 3.52 -27.73 10.67
N LEU A 237 4.34 -26.99 9.94
CA LEU A 237 5.75 -26.80 10.24
C LEU A 237 5.99 -25.34 10.60
N SER A 238 6.49 -25.09 11.80
CA SER A 238 6.94 -23.77 12.19
C SER A 238 8.43 -23.65 11.86
N TYR A 239 8.78 -22.71 10.98
CA TYR A 239 10.17 -22.31 10.75
C TYR A 239 10.45 -21.10 11.63
N GLU A 240 10.52 -21.37 12.94
CA GLU A 240 10.88 -20.36 13.92
C GLU A 240 12.24 -19.76 13.52
N LYS A 241 12.33 -18.43 13.43
CA LYS A 241 13.53 -17.63 13.09
C LYS A 241 13.73 -17.25 11.61
N ILE A 242 12.77 -17.46 10.71
CA ILE A 242 12.71 -16.64 9.49
C ILE A 242 12.21 -15.24 9.88
N TYR A 243 13.14 -14.41 10.37
CA TYR A 243 12.85 -13.07 10.85
C TYR A 243 13.08 -12.01 9.78
N PHE A 244 12.36 -10.90 9.92
CA PHE A 244 12.46 -9.73 9.06
C PHE A 244 12.94 -8.52 9.84
N VAL A 245 13.55 -7.58 9.14
CA VAL A 245 13.79 -6.24 9.65
C VAL A 245 12.43 -5.64 10.08
N PRO A 246 12.34 -5.00 11.25
CA PRO A 246 11.10 -4.38 11.73
C PRO A 246 10.47 -3.47 10.67
N ASN A 247 9.15 -3.57 10.49
CA ASN A 247 8.34 -2.83 9.50
C ASN A 247 8.75 -3.02 8.02
N LYS A 248 9.61 -4.01 7.72
CA LYS A 248 10.04 -4.35 6.36
C LYS A 248 9.80 -5.83 6.07
N ASP A 249 9.87 -6.17 4.78
CA ASP A 249 9.88 -7.50 4.16
C ASP A 249 11.30 -7.97 3.80
N GLU A 250 12.31 -7.27 4.29
CA GLU A 250 13.72 -7.65 4.20
C GLU A 250 14.08 -8.67 5.30
N PHE A 251 14.73 -9.77 4.94
CA PHE A 251 15.17 -10.79 5.90
C PHE A 251 16.27 -10.27 6.82
N LEU A 252 16.26 -10.68 8.09
CA LEU A 252 17.45 -10.56 8.94
C LEU A 252 18.49 -11.60 8.50
N PRO A 253 19.81 -11.33 8.69
CA PRO A 253 20.86 -12.32 8.39
C PRO A 253 20.64 -13.67 9.11
N THR A 254 20.04 -13.65 10.30
CA THR A 254 19.71 -14.85 11.08
C THR A 254 18.66 -15.76 10.42
N ALA A 255 17.94 -15.29 9.41
CA ALA A 255 16.97 -16.09 8.67
C ALA A 255 17.60 -17.06 7.67
N ALA A 256 18.89 -16.88 7.33
CA ALA A 256 19.56 -17.64 6.26
C ALA A 256 19.49 -19.15 6.48
N ASP A 257 19.81 -19.63 7.69
CA ASP A 257 19.82 -21.07 8.00
C ASP A 257 18.43 -21.69 7.92
N GLU A 258 17.38 -20.96 8.34
CA GLU A 258 16.01 -21.47 8.30
C GLU A 258 15.42 -21.45 6.88
N LEU A 259 15.78 -20.46 6.07
CA LEU A 259 15.44 -20.42 4.65
C LEU A 259 16.08 -21.61 3.90
N GLU A 260 17.35 -21.90 4.19
CA GLU A 260 18.06 -23.04 3.61
C GLU A 260 17.45 -24.38 4.02
N LYS A 261 17.03 -24.54 5.29
CA LYS A 261 16.31 -25.74 5.74
C LYS A 261 14.99 -25.92 5.00
N LEU A 262 14.20 -24.87 4.85
CA LEU A 262 12.94 -24.90 4.11
C LEU A 262 13.17 -25.24 2.63
N LEU A 263 14.19 -24.65 2.00
CA LEU A 263 14.56 -24.94 0.62
C LEU A 263 14.93 -26.41 0.44
N LYS A 264 15.84 -26.93 1.27
CA LYS A 264 16.25 -28.35 1.22
C LYS A 264 15.08 -29.30 1.46
N PHE A 265 14.20 -28.97 2.39
CA PHE A 265 12.98 -29.74 2.63
C PHE A 265 12.11 -29.83 1.36
N MET A 266 11.89 -28.69 0.69
CA MET A 266 11.11 -28.62 -0.56
C MET A 266 11.79 -29.29 -1.77
N GLN A 267 13.13 -29.32 -1.78
CA GLN A 267 13.92 -30.01 -2.82
C GLN A 267 13.92 -31.53 -2.63
N HIS A 268 13.99 -32.00 -1.39
CA HIS A 268 14.07 -33.43 -1.08
C HIS A 268 12.79 -34.19 -1.44
N ASP A 269 11.63 -33.58 -1.16
CA ASP A 269 10.34 -34.16 -1.52
C ASP A 269 9.65 -33.25 -2.54
N SER A 270 9.64 -33.66 -3.81
CA SER A 270 9.06 -32.89 -4.91
C SER A 270 7.53 -32.93 -4.97
N THR A 271 6.89 -33.77 -4.15
CA THR A 271 5.43 -33.95 -4.12
C THR A 271 4.73 -32.99 -3.16
N ILE A 272 5.48 -32.42 -2.21
CA ILE A 272 4.91 -31.54 -1.19
C ILE A 272 4.49 -30.20 -1.80
N ASN A 273 3.28 -29.77 -1.43
CA ASN A 273 2.81 -28.41 -1.61
C ASN A 273 2.84 -27.68 -0.27
N ILE A 274 3.06 -26.37 -0.27
CA ILE A 274 3.05 -25.56 0.96
C ILE A 274 2.20 -24.30 0.84
N GLU A 275 1.69 -23.83 1.98
CA GLU A 275 1.21 -22.46 2.15
C GLU A 275 2.14 -21.70 3.10
N ILE A 276 2.69 -20.59 2.62
CA ILE A 276 3.59 -19.71 3.36
C ILE A 276 2.76 -18.62 4.02
N ARG A 277 2.78 -18.51 5.34
CA ARG A 277 2.00 -17.53 6.10
C ARG A 277 2.89 -16.51 6.77
N GLY A 278 2.72 -15.25 6.43
CA GLY A 278 3.46 -14.15 7.05
C GLY A 278 2.67 -13.52 8.18
N HIS A 279 3.34 -13.20 9.28
CA HIS A 279 2.75 -12.62 10.48
C HIS A 279 3.45 -11.32 10.90
N ILE A 280 2.74 -10.49 11.64
CA ILE A 280 3.28 -9.28 12.27
C ILE A 280 3.00 -9.29 13.77
N ASN A 281 3.75 -8.46 14.49
CA ASN A 281 3.53 -8.24 15.92
C ASN A 281 2.67 -7.00 16.14
N TYR A 282 1.43 -7.20 16.60
CA TYR A 282 0.58 -6.13 17.13
C TYR A 282 -0.24 -6.65 18.32
N PRO A 283 0.40 -6.72 19.51
CA PRO A 283 -0.18 -7.33 20.71
C PRO A 283 -1.50 -6.68 21.17
N LYS A 284 -2.36 -7.47 21.82
CA LYS A 284 -3.70 -7.05 22.30
C LYS A 284 -3.66 -5.96 23.38
N ASN A 285 -2.51 -5.77 24.03
CA ASN A 285 -2.27 -4.69 24.99
C ASN A 285 -1.87 -3.36 24.32
N ARG A 286 -1.90 -3.26 22.99
CA ARG A 286 -1.80 -2.00 22.24
C ARG A 286 -3.18 -1.39 22.01
N THR A 287 -3.19 -0.12 21.60
CA THR A 287 -4.38 0.54 21.05
C THR A 287 -4.98 -0.32 19.92
N PRO A 288 -6.30 -0.42 19.79
CA PRO A 288 -6.92 -1.10 18.65
C PRO A 288 -6.43 -0.52 17.31
N MET A 289 -6.27 -1.39 16.32
CA MET A 289 -5.89 -0.98 14.97
C MET A 289 -6.94 -0.04 14.38
N THR A 290 -6.49 1.04 13.74
CA THR A 290 -7.36 1.79 12.83
C THR A 290 -7.60 0.98 11.54
N PRO A 291 -8.63 1.30 10.73
CA PRO A 291 -8.81 0.66 9.43
C PRO A 291 -7.58 0.77 8.51
N LEU A 292 -6.80 1.84 8.67
CA LEU A 292 -5.54 1.99 7.96
C LEU A 292 -4.49 0.98 8.46
N ASP A 293 -4.34 0.84 9.77
CA ASP A 293 -3.38 -0.09 10.37
C ASP A 293 -3.68 -1.52 9.94
N GLU A 294 -4.95 -1.93 9.95
CA GLU A 294 -5.36 -3.26 9.48
C GLU A 294 -4.89 -3.52 8.04
N PHE A 295 -5.08 -2.56 7.15
CA PHE A 295 -4.62 -2.67 5.76
C PHE A 295 -3.09 -2.75 5.67
N LEU A 296 -2.37 -1.86 6.36
CA LEU A 296 -0.89 -1.81 6.31
C LEU A 296 -0.25 -3.07 6.88
N PHE A 297 -0.77 -3.57 7.99
CA PHE A 297 -0.24 -4.75 8.65
C PHE A 297 -0.58 -6.03 7.90
N TYR A 298 -1.76 -6.08 7.27
CA TYR A 298 -2.08 -7.15 6.33
C TYR A 298 -1.11 -7.14 5.14
N ASP A 299 -0.92 -6.00 4.47
CA ASP A 299 0.01 -5.86 3.34
C ASP A 299 1.45 -6.25 3.74
N LEU A 300 1.96 -5.76 4.87
CA LEU A 300 3.29 -6.11 5.36
C LEU A 300 3.43 -7.62 5.59
N SER A 301 2.42 -8.22 6.24
CA SER A 301 2.42 -9.66 6.49
C SER A 301 2.38 -10.48 5.19
N LEU A 302 1.64 -10.01 4.17
CA LEU A 302 1.59 -10.62 2.85
C LEU A 302 2.94 -10.51 2.12
N ARG A 303 3.55 -9.32 2.10
CA ARG A 303 4.85 -9.08 1.47
C ARG A 303 5.96 -9.93 2.07
N ARG A 304 5.93 -10.17 3.38
CA ARG A 304 6.85 -11.10 4.05
C ARG A 304 6.68 -12.54 3.56
N ALA A 305 5.44 -13.00 3.39
CA ALA A 305 5.17 -14.32 2.83
C ALA A 305 5.66 -14.41 1.36
N ILE A 306 5.44 -13.35 0.57
CA ILE A 306 5.92 -13.23 -0.81
C ILE A 306 7.45 -13.23 -0.86
N ALA A 307 8.15 -12.60 0.08
CA ALA A 307 9.62 -12.61 0.12
C ALA A 307 10.16 -14.04 0.25
N VAL A 308 9.55 -14.88 1.10
CA VAL A 308 9.91 -16.29 1.23
C VAL A 308 9.58 -17.06 -0.03
N TYR A 309 8.38 -16.85 -0.59
CA TYR A 309 7.98 -17.45 -1.87
C TYR A 309 9.00 -17.15 -2.98
N ASN A 310 9.36 -15.86 -3.15
CA ASN A 310 10.32 -15.41 -4.16
C ASN A 310 11.72 -16.00 -3.93
N HIS A 311 12.15 -16.10 -2.68
CA HIS A 311 13.41 -16.76 -2.34
C HIS A 311 13.41 -18.22 -2.80
N LEU A 312 12.34 -18.98 -2.52
CA LEU A 312 12.22 -20.38 -2.93
C LEU A 312 12.11 -20.55 -4.44
N THR A 313 11.34 -19.71 -5.14
CA THR A 313 11.24 -19.78 -6.61
C THR A 313 12.55 -19.43 -7.31
N THR A 314 13.27 -18.42 -6.80
CA THR A 314 14.58 -18.03 -7.33
C THR A 314 15.60 -19.17 -7.17
N ASN A 315 15.44 -20.00 -6.14
CA ASN A 315 16.24 -21.19 -5.88
C ASN A 315 15.62 -22.50 -6.43
N GLY A 316 14.74 -22.39 -7.43
CA GLY A 316 14.30 -23.53 -8.26
C GLY A 316 13.06 -24.29 -7.76
N ILE A 317 12.39 -23.84 -6.70
CA ILE A 317 11.10 -24.44 -6.32
C ILE A 317 10.00 -23.94 -7.26
N ARG A 318 9.26 -24.88 -7.86
CA ARG A 318 8.14 -24.60 -8.76
C ARG A 318 7.04 -23.81 -8.06
N ALA A 319 6.63 -22.70 -8.66
CA ALA A 319 5.63 -21.75 -8.17
C ALA A 319 4.30 -22.41 -7.76
N GLU A 320 3.81 -23.33 -8.58
CA GLU A 320 2.56 -24.08 -8.38
C GLU A 320 2.55 -24.92 -7.08
N ARG A 321 3.73 -25.26 -6.54
CA ARG A 321 3.86 -26.00 -5.29
C ARG A 321 3.66 -25.12 -4.06
N MET A 322 3.49 -23.83 -4.23
CA MET A 322 3.47 -22.87 -3.14
C MET A 322 2.30 -21.90 -3.29
N SER A 323 1.60 -21.65 -2.20
CA SER A 323 0.76 -20.46 -2.01
C SER A 323 1.34 -19.61 -0.88
N TYR A 324 0.91 -18.36 -0.77
CA TYR A 324 1.30 -17.47 0.31
C TYR A 324 0.08 -16.73 0.85
N ARG A 325 0.09 -16.37 2.15
CA ARG A 325 -0.97 -15.61 2.82
C ARG A 325 -0.43 -14.64 3.86
N GLY A 326 -0.97 -13.42 3.86
CA GLY A 326 -0.78 -12.45 4.94
C GLY A 326 -1.77 -12.73 6.08
N MET A 327 -1.27 -12.84 7.30
CA MET A 327 -2.08 -13.13 8.49
C MET A 327 -2.23 -11.92 9.42
N SER A 328 -1.59 -10.79 9.12
CA SER A 328 -1.51 -9.64 10.03
C SER A 328 -1.18 -10.12 11.47
N ASN A 329 -1.94 -9.68 12.48
CA ASN A 329 -1.83 -10.10 13.87
C ASN A 329 -2.89 -11.14 14.30
N SER A 330 -3.60 -11.79 13.37
CA SER A 330 -4.74 -12.66 13.71
C SER A 330 -4.33 -13.95 14.44
N GLU A 331 -3.12 -14.44 14.18
CA GLU A 331 -2.57 -15.68 14.74
C GLU A 331 -1.25 -15.42 15.50
N MET A 332 -1.24 -14.41 16.37
CA MET A 332 -0.11 -14.17 17.28
C MET A 332 0.08 -15.34 18.23
N VAL A 333 1.31 -15.84 18.33
CA VAL A 333 1.70 -16.86 19.31
C VAL A 333 1.89 -16.27 20.70
N MET A 334 2.27 -14.98 20.77
CA MET A 334 2.43 -14.20 22.00
C MET A 334 1.45 -13.01 21.99
N PRO A 335 0.15 -13.21 22.27
CA PRO A 335 -0.88 -12.18 22.08
C PRO A 335 -0.71 -10.95 22.99
N TYR A 336 0.10 -11.06 24.05
CA TYR A 336 0.40 -9.97 25.00
C TYR A 336 1.90 -9.68 25.07
N ALA A 337 2.65 -9.89 23.98
CA ALA A 337 4.09 -9.68 23.93
C ALA A 337 4.50 -8.30 24.48
N ARG A 338 5.53 -8.29 25.33
CA ARG A 338 6.12 -7.10 25.98
C ARG A 338 7.61 -6.97 25.70
N THR A 339 8.30 -8.07 25.40
CA THR A 339 9.74 -8.05 25.09
C THR A 339 9.99 -8.10 23.58
N LEU A 340 11.23 -7.77 23.19
CA LEU A 340 11.68 -7.91 21.80
C LEU A 340 11.63 -9.38 21.35
N GLU A 341 12.07 -10.30 22.21
CA GLU A 341 12.05 -11.74 21.92
C GLU A 341 10.63 -12.24 21.66
N GLU A 342 9.67 -11.89 22.53
CA GLU A 342 8.26 -12.26 22.33
C GLU A 342 7.68 -11.63 21.06
N SER A 343 8.05 -10.38 20.78
CA SER A 343 7.64 -9.68 19.56
C SER A 343 8.21 -10.35 18.31
N MET A 344 9.45 -10.83 18.35
CA MET A 344 10.09 -11.56 17.25
C MET A 344 9.37 -12.89 16.98
N ARG A 345 8.90 -13.59 18.02
CA ARG A 345 8.07 -14.81 17.84
C ARG A 345 6.76 -14.53 17.10
N ASN A 346 6.19 -13.33 17.23
CA ASN A 346 5.03 -12.92 16.43
C ASN A 346 5.40 -12.47 15.01
N MET A 347 6.59 -11.90 14.80
CA MET A 347 7.11 -11.50 13.48
C MET A 347 7.74 -12.67 12.72
N ARG A 348 6.95 -13.72 12.47
CA ARG A 348 7.41 -14.99 11.91
C ARG A 348 6.82 -15.27 10.53
N VAL A 349 7.41 -16.25 9.85
CA VAL A 349 6.76 -17.02 8.80
C VAL A 349 6.39 -18.40 9.34
N GLU A 350 5.19 -18.85 9.02
CA GLU A 350 4.73 -20.22 9.25
C GLU A 350 4.55 -20.93 7.90
N VAL A 351 4.84 -22.24 7.83
CA VAL A 351 4.68 -23.02 6.61
C VAL A 351 3.73 -24.19 6.87
N LEU A 352 2.61 -24.23 6.17
CA LEU A 352 1.70 -25.37 6.19
C LEU A 352 2.09 -26.34 5.09
N VAL A 353 2.33 -27.61 5.44
CA VAL A 353 2.53 -28.69 4.47
C VAL A 353 1.16 -29.23 4.07
N LEU A 354 0.91 -29.16 2.77
CA LEU A 354 -0.34 -29.51 2.13
C LEU A 354 -0.22 -30.85 1.40
N ASN A 355 -1.35 -31.48 1.13
CA ASN A 355 -1.47 -32.62 0.21
C ASN A 355 -1.27 -32.24 -1.25
#